data_AF-A0A109FDR4-F1
#
_entry.id   AF-A0A109FDR4-F1
#
_cell.length_a   1.000
_cell.length_b   1.000
_cell.length_c   1.000
_cell.angle_alpha   90.00
_cell.angle_beta   90.00
_cell.angle_gamma   90.00
#
_symmetry.space_group_name_H-M   'P 1'
#
loop_
_entity.id
_entity.type
_entity.pdbx_description
1 polymer ?
#
loop_
_entity_poly.entity_id
_entity_poly.type
_entity_poly.pdbx_seq_one_letter_code
_entity_poly.pdbx_strand_id
1 'polypeptide(L)'
;PPTGIPRDPPLSKHGVDQAHELAQFLKDDLGITNSPLYRCVQTATPVAEALDLPILIEPGLAEWYLPVRRGLHPAPATPSLLQKHFPRVSTDPAAWEPLLTPPRVGESMRAIHHRCARFAPLL
;
A
#
# COMPACT_ATOMS: atom_id res chain seq x y z
N PRO A 1 -8.26 11.98 -7.89
CA PRO A 1 -7.54 10.69 -7.88
C PRO A 1 -8.54 9.56 -8.09
N PRO A 2 -8.16 8.39 -8.64
CA PRO A 2 -9.11 7.33 -9.01
C PRO A 2 -10.02 6.87 -7.85
N THR A 3 -9.47 6.82 -6.64
CA THR A 3 -10.16 6.41 -5.40
C THR A 3 -11.04 7.51 -4.79
N GLY A 4 -10.95 8.75 -5.28
CA GLY A 4 -11.55 9.93 -4.66
C GLY A 4 -10.87 10.40 -3.36
N ILE A 5 -9.89 9.65 -2.83
CA ILE A 5 -9.17 9.98 -1.60
C ILE A 5 -8.15 11.10 -1.88
N PRO A 6 -8.13 12.21 -1.11
CA PRO A 6 -7.16 13.28 -1.33
C PRO A 6 -5.70 12.79 -1.25
N ARG A 7 -4.84 13.32 -2.14
CA ARG A 7 -3.39 13.03 -2.18
C ARG A 7 -3.04 11.56 -2.46
N ASP A 8 -3.92 10.86 -3.15
CA ASP A 8 -3.74 9.49 -3.60
C ASP A 8 -3.65 9.39 -5.15
N PRO A 9 -2.69 10.07 -5.80
CA PRO A 9 -2.59 10.07 -7.26
C PRO A 9 -2.15 8.71 -7.82
N PRO A 10 -2.45 8.42 -9.10
CA PRO A 10 -1.87 7.30 -9.82
C PRO A 10 -0.40 7.58 -10.18
N LEU A 11 0.29 6.54 -10.67
CA LEU A 11 1.60 6.67 -11.30
C LEU A 11 1.52 7.55 -12.56
N SER A 12 2.65 8.18 -12.90
CA SER A 12 2.85 8.75 -14.23
C SER A 12 3.00 7.64 -15.27
N LYS A 13 2.92 7.98 -16.57
CA LYS A 13 3.19 7.00 -17.64
C LYS A 13 4.55 6.32 -17.46
N HIS A 14 5.60 7.09 -17.21
CA HIS A 14 6.93 6.55 -16.98
C HIS A 14 6.99 5.66 -15.72
N GLY A 15 6.26 6.01 -14.66
CA GLY A 15 6.15 5.16 -13.47
C GLY A 15 5.46 3.82 -13.75
N VAL A 16 4.50 3.78 -14.68
CA VAL A 16 3.89 2.53 -15.16
C VAL A 16 4.92 1.69 -15.92
N ASP A 17 5.74 2.31 -16.78
CA ASP A 17 6.81 1.60 -17.49
C ASP A 17 7.80 0.96 -16.48
N GLN A 18 8.22 1.72 -15.46
CA GLN A 18 9.09 1.23 -14.38
C GLN A 18 8.49 0.05 -13.60
N ALA A 19 7.17 0.04 -13.37
CA ALA A 19 6.50 -1.07 -12.69
C ALA A 19 6.56 -2.37 -13.51
N HIS A 20 6.50 -2.28 -14.85
CA HIS A 20 6.67 -3.44 -15.73
C HIS A 20 8.13 -3.91 -15.77
N GLU A 21 9.09 -2.99 -15.80
CA GLU A 21 10.52 -3.33 -15.70
C GLU A 21 10.83 -4.08 -14.39
N LEU A 22 10.24 -3.63 -13.26
CA LEU A 22 10.34 -4.33 -11.99
C LEU A 22 9.79 -5.76 -12.06
N ALA A 23 8.65 -5.97 -12.72
CA ALA A 23 8.06 -7.29 -12.89
C ALA A 23 8.89 -8.23 -13.78
N GLN A 24 9.63 -7.69 -14.75
CA GLN A 24 10.58 -8.48 -15.54
C GLN A 24 11.83 -8.88 -14.73
N PHE A 25 12.20 -8.04 -13.77
CA PHE A 25 13.35 -8.27 -12.91
C PHE A 25 13.08 -9.26 -11.78
N LEU A 26 11.94 -9.14 -11.09
CA LEU A 26 11.53 -10.04 -10.02
C LEU A 26 11.05 -11.38 -10.61
N LYS A 27 11.75 -12.47 -10.29
CA LYS A 27 11.48 -13.81 -10.83
C LYS A 27 11.07 -14.84 -9.77
N ASP A 28 11.09 -14.45 -8.50
CA ASP A 28 10.86 -15.33 -7.37
C ASP A 28 9.53 -15.00 -6.69
N ASP A 29 8.89 -16.04 -6.14
CA ASP A 29 7.63 -15.96 -5.40
C ASP A 29 7.86 -15.39 -3.99
N LEU A 30 8.02 -14.07 -3.93
CA LEU A 30 8.00 -13.29 -2.71
C LEU A 30 6.58 -12.73 -2.55
N GLY A 31 5.89 -13.07 -1.46
CA GLY A 31 4.56 -12.55 -1.17
C GLY A 31 4.50 -11.01 -1.26
N ILE A 32 3.40 -10.47 -1.80
CA ILE A 32 3.24 -9.04 -2.06
C ILE A 32 2.38 -8.41 -0.96
N THR A 33 3.04 -7.84 0.04
CA THR A 33 2.40 -6.99 1.06
C THR A 33 2.68 -5.52 0.77
N ASN A 34 1.64 -4.70 0.69
CA ASN A 34 1.76 -3.39 0.07
C ASN A 34 0.94 -2.29 0.76
N SER A 35 1.43 -1.06 0.63
CA SER A 35 0.77 0.14 1.13
C SER A 35 -0.62 0.33 0.48
N PRO A 36 -1.63 0.86 1.21
CA PRO A 36 -2.98 1.10 0.68
C PRO A 36 -3.09 2.27 -0.31
N LEU A 37 -1.98 2.91 -0.70
CA LEU A 37 -1.99 3.99 -1.67
C LEU A 37 -2.11 3.45 -3.10
N TYR A 38 -2.92 4.11 -3.93
CA TYR A 38 -3.19 3.70 -5.30
C TYR A 38 -1.90 3.50 -6.10
N ARG A 39 -0.96 4.45 -6.02
CA ARG A 39 0.35 4.37 -6.69
C ARG A 39 1.16 3.14 -6.27
N CYS A 40 1.10 2.75 -5.01
CA CYS A 40 1.82 1.58 -4.50
C CYS A 40 1.19 0.30 -5.06
N VAL A 41 -0.14 0.19 -5.04
CA VAL A 41 -0.84 -0.97 -5.61
C VAL A 41 -0.59 -1.06 -7.11
N GLN A 42 -0.68 0.05 -7.82
CA GLN A 42 -0.39 0.13 -9.25
C GLN A 42 1.06 -0.31 -9.59
N THR A 43 2.02 -0.03 -8.70
CA THR A 43 3.41 -0.46 -8.88
C THR A 43 3.55 -1.98 -8.74
N ALA A 44 2.81 -2.58 -7.80
CA ALA A 44 2.87 -4.01 -7.53
C ALA A 44 2.07 -4.86 -8.55
N THR A 45 1.09 -4.27 -9.23
CA THR A 45 0.18 -5.00 -10.14
C THR A 45 0.92 -5.82 -11.21
N PRO A 46 1.90 -5.30 -11.97
CA PRO A 46 2.56 -6.10 -12.99
C PRO A 46 3.34 -7.29 -12.40
N VAL A 47 3.92 -7.13 -11.20
CA VAL A 47 4.62 -8.21 -10.49
C VAL A 47 3.62 -9.29 -10.06
N ALA A 48 2.50 -8.88 -9.46
CA ALA A 48 1.42 -9.78 -9.05
C ALA A 48 0.83 -10.56 -10.23
N GLU A 49 0.73 -9.93 -11.40
CA GLU A 49 0.28 -10.56 -12.63
C GLU A 49 1.29 -11.55 -13.19
N ALA A 50 2.58 -11.19 -13.20
CA ALA A 50 3.64 -12.04 -13.71
C ALA A 50 3.89 -13.30 -12.85
N LEU A 51 3.76 -13.16 -11.53
CA LEU A 51 4.00 -14.24 -10.56
C LEU A 51 2.73 -14.97 -10.11
N ASP A 52 1.56 -14.56 -10.60
CA ASP A 52 0.25 -15.07 -10.20
C ASP A 52 -0.05 -14.98 -8.68
N LEU A 53 0.32 -13.85 -8.07
CA LEU A 53 0.19 -13.63 -6.63
C LEU A 53 -0.96 -12.68 -6.26
N PRO A 54 -1.56 -12.84 -5.07
CA PRO A 54 -2.45 -11.84 -4.51
C PRO A 54 -1.66 -10.62 -4.00
N ILE A 55 -2.27 -9.44 -4.06
CA ILE A 55 -1.75 -8.22 -3.43
C ILE A 55 -2.45 -8.07 -2.07
N LEU A 56 -1.67 -8.14 -0.99
CA LEU A 56 -2.13 -7.99 0.39
C LEU A 56 -1.94 -6.53 0.81
N ILE A 57 -2.99 -5.91 1.35
CA ILE A 57 -2.97 -4.48 1.71
C ILE A 57 -2.66 -4.31 3.19
N GLU A 58 -1.54 -3.64 3.50
CA GLU A 58 -1.06 -3.40 4.85
C GLU A 58 -0.96 -1.89 5.16
N PRO A 59 -1.91 -1.34 5.92
CA PRO A 59 -1.89 0.06 6.35
C PRO A 59 -0.65 0.42 7.17
N GLY A 60 -0.01 -0.53 7.85
CA GLY A 60 1.27 -0.38 8.53
C GLY A 60 2.43 0.02 7.62
N LEU A 61 2.30 -0.15 6.30
CA LEU A 61 3.24 0.33 5.27
C LEU A 61 2.81 1.66 4.63
N ALA A 62 1.77 2.31 5.17
CA ALA A 62 1.29 3.58 4.62
C ALA A 62 2.28 4.73 4.85
N GLU A 63 2.13 5.74 3.98
CA GLU A 63 2.87 7.00 3.96
C GLU A 63 3.00 7.63 5.35
N TRP A 64 4.14 8.28 5.58
CA TRP A 64 4.33 9.05 6.80
C TRP A 64 3.76 10.46 6.65
N TYR A 65 2.70 10.75 7.40
CA TYR A 65 2.15 12.09 7.50
C TYR A 65 2.54 12.77 8.81
N LEU A 66 2.97 14.03 8.74
CA LEU A 66 3.27 14.86 9.91
C LEU A 66 2.00 15.12 10.76
N PRO A 67 2.16 15.44 12.06
CA PRO A 67 1.03 15.73 12.92
C PRO A 67 0.16 16.88 12.40
N VAL A 68 -1.14 16.66 12.38
CA VAL A 68 -2.11 17.69 11.97
C VAL A 68 -2.20 18.80 13.02
N ARG A 69 -2.43 20.04 12.56
CA ARG A 69 -2.78 21.16 13.45
C ARG A 69 -4.27 21.14 13.84
N ARG A 70 -5.14 20.67 12.93
CA ARG A 70 -6.59 20.51 13.10
C ARG A 70 -7.11 19.40 12.17
N GLY A 71 -8.23 18.78 12.53
CA GLY A 71 -8.85 17.73 11.70
C GLY A 71 -8.08 16.42 11.72
N LEU A 72 -8.22 15.63 10.65
CA LEU A 72 -7.56 14.33 10.48
C LEU A 72 -7.06 14.19 9.04
N HIS A 73 -5.96 13.46 8.83
CA HIS A 73 -5.58 13.01 7.50
C HIS A 73 -6.66 12.08 6.91
N PRO A 74 -6.78 11.97 5.58
CA PRO A 74 -7.69 11.02 4.95
C PRO A 74 -7.49 9.60 5.47
N ALA A 75 -8.58 8.82 5.54
CA ALA A 75 -8.46 7.40 5.82
C ALA A 75 -7.78 6.70 4.62
N PRO A 76 -6.98 5.66 4.86
CA PRO A 76 -6.47 4.81 3.77
C PRO A 76 -7.61 4.18 2.96
N ALA A 77 -7.33 3.83 1.70
CA ALA A 77 -8.26 3.05 0.90
C ALA A 77 -8.47 1.66 1.51
N THR A 78 -9.70 1.15 1.44
CA THR A 78 -9.99 -0.22 1.85
C THR A 78 -9.59 -1.21 0.74
N PRO A 79 -9.29 -2.48 1.07
CA PRO A 79 -9.01 -3.50 0.06
C PRO A 79 -10.15 -3.62 -0.97
N SER A 80 -11.42 -3.58 -0.52
CA SER A 80 -12.57 -3.66 -1.43
C SER A 80 -12.71 -2.44 -2.36
N LEU A 81 -12.23 -1.26 -1.96
CA LEU A 81 -12.17 -0.11 -2.85
C LEU A 81 -11.07 -0.27 -3.89
N LEU A 82 -9.88 -0.72 -3.47
CA LEU A 82 -8.73 -0.94 -4.34
C LEU A 82 -8.98 -2.08 -5.34
N GLN A 83 -9.66 -3.16 -4.94
CA GLN A 83 -9.99 -4.30 -5.79
C GLN A 83 -10.83 -3.91 -7.02
N LYS A 84 -11.66 -2.86 -6.92
CA LYS A 84 -12.42 -2.32 -8.06
C LYS A 84 -11.52 -1.77 -9.18
N HIS A 85 -10.28 -1.42 -8.84
CA HIS A 85 -9.28 -0.91 -9.77
C HIS A 85 -8.18 -1.95 -10.07
N PHE A 86 -7.92 -2.85 -9.14
CA PHE A 86 -6.83 -3.82 -9.18
C PHE A 86 -7.36 -5.21 -8.76
N PRO A 87 -7.81 -6.05 -9.70
CA PRO A 87 -8.49 -7.31 -9.39
C PRO A 87 -7.70 -8.29 -8.52
N ARG A 88 -6.36 -8.23 -8.54
CA ARG A 88 -5.48 -9.08 -7.72
C ARG A 88 -5.37 -8.64 -6.26
N VAL A 89 -5.96 -7.52 -5.87
CA VAL A 89 -6.06 -7.14 -4.44
C VAL A 89 -6.96 -8.13 -3.72
N SER A 90 -6.41 -8.78 -2.69
CA SER A 90 -7.20 -9.68 -1.85
C SER A 90 -8.11 -8.89 -0.91
N THR A 91 -9.35 -9.36 -0.79
CA THR A 91 -10.33 -8.88 0.18
C THR A 91 -10.67 -9.93 1.23
N ASP A 92 -10.03 -11.11 1.15
CA ASP A 92 -10.24 -12.22 2.08
C ASP A 92 -9.45 -11.99 3.37
N PRO A 93 -10.11 -11.88 4.54
CA PRO A 93 -9.42 -11.77 5.83
C PRO A 93 -8.53 -12.98 6.16
N ALA A 94 -8.82 -14.16 5.59
CA ALA A 94 -7.97 -15.34 5.76
C ALA A 94 -6.63 -15.22 5.00
N ALA A 95 -6.57 -14.37 3.96
CA ALA A 95 -5.34 -14.10 3.22
C ALA A 95 -4.46 -13.07 3.91
N TRP A 96 -5.06 -12.02 4.51
CA TRP A 96 -4.32 -11.01 5.27
C TRP A 96 -5.22 -10.27 6.25
N GLU A 97 -4.79 -10.20 7.50
CA GLU A 97 -5.35 -9.30 8.50
C GLU A 97 -4.34 -8.16 8.75
N PRO A 98 -4.73 -6.88 8.58
CA PRO A 98 -3.86 -5.74 8.82
C PRO A 98 -3.18 -5.77 10.19
N LEU A 99 -1.84 -5.75 10.19
CA LEU A 99 -1.04 -5.87 11.41
C LEU A 99 -1.00 -4.56 12.19
N LEU A 100 -0.88 -3.43 11.49
CA LEU A 100 -0.82 -2.11 12.10
C LEU A 100 -1.64 -1.10 11.30
N THR A 101 -2.12 -0.07 11.98
CA THR A 101 -2.76 1.09 11.33
C THR A 101 -2.18 2.37 11.91
N PRO A 102 -1.60 3.26 11.08
CA PRO A 102 -1.05 4.51 11.57
C PRO A 102 -2.17 5.45 12.04
N PRO A 103 -1.91 6.30 13.03
CA PRO A 103 -2.91 7.24 13.53
C PRO A 103 -3.22 8.32 12.47
N ARG A 104 -4.50 8.60 12.26
CA ARG A 104 -4.95 9.65 11.31
C ARG A 104 -4.62 11.08 11.75
N VAL A 105 -4.12 11.27 12.97
CA VAL A 105 -3.59 12.55 13.43
C VAL A 105 -2.16 12.82 12.93
N GLY A 106 -1.53 11.85 12.26
CA GLY A 106 -0.14 11.92 11.84
C GLY A 106 0.83 11.48 12.94
N GLU A 107 2.10 11.38 12.59
CA GLU A 107 3.16 10.82 13.43
C GLU A 107 4.34 11.80 13.50
N SER A 108 4.95 11.96 14.68
CA SER A 108 6.27 12.59 14.78
C SER A 108 7.34 11.66 14.20
N MET A 109 8.54 12.19 13.95
CA MET A 109 9.69 11.38 13.51
C MET A 109 9.96 10.18 14.43
N ARG A 110 9.86 10.38 15.75
CA ARG A 110 10.01 9.29 16.73
C ARG A 110 8.89 8.26 16.63
N ALA A 111 7.66 8.69 16.37
CA ALA A 111 6.52 7.80 16.27
C ALA A 111 6.57 6.93 15.00
N ILE A 112 6.96 7.50 13.84
CA ILE A 112 7.13 6.71 12.61
C ILE A 112 8.24 5.67 12.76
N HIS A 113 9.39 6.03 13.35
CA HIS A 113 10.46 5.06 13.65
C HIS A 113 9.97 3.94 14.57
N HIS A 114 9.18 4.29 15.60
CA HIS A 114 8.59 3.28 16.50
C HIS A 114 7.59 2.38 15.77
N ARG A 115 6.77 2.92 14.84
CA ARG A 115 5.89 2.11 13.99
C ARG A 115 6.70 1.13 13.14
N CYS A 116 7.74 1.59 12.45
CA CYS A 116 8.60 0.72 11.64
C CYS A 116 9.27 -0.37 12.49
N ALA A 117 9.79 -0.02 13.68
CA ALA A 117 10.41 -0.98 14.59
C ALA A 117 9.41 -2.02 15.14
N ARG A 118 8.15 -1.64 15.34
CA ARG A 118 7.07 -2.57 15.72
C ARG A 118 6.59 -3.43 14.57
N PHE A 119 6.64 -2.93 13.33
CA PHE A 119 6.17 -3.62 12.15
C PHE A 119 7.14 -4.70 11.68
N ALA A 120 8.45 -4.40 11.66
CA ALA A 120 9.48 -5.31 11.14
C ALA A 120 9.46 -6.74 11.71
N PRO A 121 9.25 -6.99 13.02
CA PRO A 121 9.20 -8.35 13.57
C PRO A 121 7.86 -9.08 13.33
N LEU A 122 6.87 -8.45 12.70
CA LEU A 122 5.55 -9.04 12.44
C LEU A 122 5.42 -9.59 11.00
N LEU A 123 6.41 -9.32 10.15
CA LEU A 123 6.56 -9.91 8.81
C LEU A 123 7.34 -11.24 8.90
#